data_AF-A0A927TQI4-F1
#
_entry.id   AF-A0A927TQI4-F1
#
_cell.length_a   1.000
_cell.length_b   1.000
_cell.length_c   1.000
_cell.angle_alpha   90.00
_cell.angle_beta   90.00
_cell.angle_gamma   90.00
#
_symmetry.space_group_name_H-M   'P 1'
#
loop_
_entity.id
_entity.type
_entity.pdbx_description
1 polymer ?
#
loop_
_entity_poly.entity_id
_entity_poly.type
_entity_poly.pdbx_seq_one_letter_code
_entity_poly.pdbx_strand_id
1 'polypeptide(L)'
;MDIAKLIKDLRESTGMSRKEFSEHTGIPVRTLEDWEAGRRTPPEYIPRLLAYQIKFEGILRKNKEENDTLVEKQDGRRNVSIIQDADGNNIVIINDIRFKGKRSIDWKDVREYLKSYVGEFYMIAATNDLVYIGADLPKEYSGSNYTNSLKGANAKAKANAATGIPEMIEISVGKHFRENREKKHKRDAKNGWYRYDSRFALPVYDDKGELERYNIFHASMLVRHSNDGKLYLYDVIDIKKETSNSLGE
;
A
#
# COMPACT_ATOMS: atom_id res chain seq x y z
N MET A 1 3.76 -21.05 -2.70
CA MET A 1 3.95 -20.05 -1.63
C MET A 1 4.48 -20.80 -0.42
N ASP A 2 5.60 -20.40 0.15
CA ASP A 2 6.17 -21.08 1.32
C ASP A 2 5.41 -20.64 2.58
N ILE A 3 4.43 -21.44 3.00
CA ILE A 3 3.55 -21.15 4.14
C ILE A 3 4.36 -21.06 5.44
N ALA A 4 5.44 -21.85 5.57
CA ALA A 4 6.33 -21.82 6.72
C ALA A 4 7.01 -20.46 6.85
N LYS A 5 7.52 -19.95 5.72
CA LYS A 5 8.13 -18.63 5.64
C LYS A 5 7.14 -17.51 5.95
N LEU A 6 5.91 -17.61 5.44
CA LEU A 6 4.88 -16.61 5.70
C LEU A 6 4.55 -16.47 7.20
N ILE A 7 4.36 -17.59 7.91
CA ILE A 7 4.11 -17.55 9.36
C ILE A 7 5.29 -16.94 10.12
N LYS A 8 6.51 -17.31 9.73
CA LYS A 8 7.72 -16.77 10.34
C LYS A 8 7.82 -15.25 10.14
N ASP A 9 7.61 -14.79 8.90
CA ASP A 9 7.63 -13.37 8.54
C ASP A 9 6.54 -12.58 9.28
N LEU A 10 5.34 -13.14 9.42
CA LEU A 10 4.24 -12.52 10.18
C LEU A 10 4.62 -12.34 11.65
N ARG A 11 5.17 -13.37 12.31
CA ARG A 11 5.63 -13.24 13.70
C ARG A 11 6.78 -12.24 13.82
N GLU A 12 7.78 -12.32 12.95
CA GLU A 12 8.93 -11.41 13.02
C GLU A 12 8.51 -9.95 12.79
N SER A 13 7.47 -9.70 12.00
CA SER A 13 6.91 -8.36 11.79
C SER A 13 6.28 -7.74 13.04
N THR A 14 5.84 -8.54 14.01
CA THR A 14 5.30 -8.01 15.28
C THR A 14 6.38 -7.70 16.32
N GLY A 15 7.64 -8.09 16.06
CA GLY A 15 8.73 -8.01 17.02
C GLY A 15 8.65 -9.05 18.16
N MET A 16 7.70 -9.98 18.12
CA MET A 16 7.51 -10.99 19.16
C MET A 16 8.45 -12.19 19.00
N SER A 17 8.96 -12.70 20.12
CA SER A 17 9.53 -14.03 20.21
C SER A 17 8.48 -15.11 19.94
N ARG A 18 8.91 -16.34 19.63
CA ARG A 18 7.97 -17.47 19.44
C ARG A 18 7.12 -17.75 20.68
N LYS A 19 7.69 -17.53 21.86
CA LYS A 19 6.98 -17.71 23.13
C LYS A 19 5.88 -16.67 23.29
N GLU A 20 6.21 -15.39 23.08
CA GLU A 20 5.23 -14.30 23.14
C GLU A 20 4.14 -14.47 22.08
N PHE A 21 4.52 -14.83 20.85
CA PHE A 21 3.56 -15.08 19.76
C PHE A 21 2.64 -16.28 20.05
N SER A 22 3.16 -17.30 20.74
CA SER A 22 2.37 -18.45 21.20
C SER A 22 1.35 -18.06 22.26
N GLU A 23 1.80 -17.32 23.28
CA GLU A 23 0.94 -16.81 24.35
C GLU A 23 -0.14 -15.89 23.79
N HIS A 24 0.21 -15.10 22.78
CA HIS A 24 -0.64 -14.13 22.13
C HIS A 24 -1.72 -14.75 21.22
N THR A 25 -1.35 -15.73 20.40
CA THR A 25 -2.25 -16.37 19.41
C THR A 25 -2.97 -17.60 19.96
N GLY A 26 -2.52 -18.13 21.10
CA GLY A 26 -2.97 -19.41 21.66
C GLY A 26 -2.43 -20.64 20.91
N ILE A 27 -1.60 -20.46 19.88
CA ILE A 27 -0.98 -21.57 19.16
C ILE A 27 0.22 -22.07 19.99
N PRO A 28 0.33 -23.36 20.34
CA PRO A 28 1.46 -23.86 21.12
C PRO A 28 2.80 -23.57 20.43
N VAL A 29 3.82 -23.15 21.19
CA VAL A 29 5.17 -22.82 20.68
C VAL A 29 5.71 -23.91 19.75
N ARG A 30 5.55 -25.18 20.13
CA ARG A 30 6.01 -26.33 19.35
C ARG A 30 5.33 -26.45 18.00
N THR A 31 4.04 -26.08 17.93
CA THR A 31 3.27 -26.04 16.68
C THR A 31 3.77 -24.93 15.77
N LEU A 32 4.05 -23.73 16.33
CA LEU A 32 4.67 -22.62 15.58
C LEU A 32 6.06 -23.00 15.06
N GLU A 33 6.88 -23.64 15.88
CA GLU A 33 8.21 -24.13 15.46
C GLU A 33 8.12 -25.15 14.32
N ASP A 34 7.16 -26.08 14.40
CA ASP A 34 6.93 -27.07 13.35
C ASP A 34 6.42 -26.42 12.06
N TRP A 35 5.58 -25.39 12.16
CA TRP A 35 5.12 -24.62 11.00
C TRP A 35 6.23 -23.79 10.38
N GLU A 36 6.97 -23.00 11.16
CA GLU A 36 8.07 -22.17 10.67
C GLU A 36 9.24 -22.98 10.11
N ALA A 37 9.46 -24.20 10.61
CA ALA A 37 10.48 -25.11 10.09
C ALA A 37 9.99 -25.95 8.90
N GLY A 38 8.73 -25.80 8.48
CA GLY A 38 8.13 -26.58 7.39
C GLY A 38 7.92 -28.07 7.71
N ARG A 39 8.02 -28.47 8.99
CA ARG A 39 7.76 -29.85 9.44
C ARG A 39 6.27 -30.18 9.42
N ARG A 40 5.42 -29.16 9.58
CA ARG A 40 3.96 -29.25 9.45
C ARG A 40 3.45 -28.07 8.65
N THR A 41 2.38 -28.28 7.88
CA THR A 41 1.72 -27.20 7.16
C THR A 41 0.44 -26.84 7.91
N PRO A 42 0.27 -25.58 8.34
CA PRO A 42 -0.99 -25.13 8.91
C PRO A 42 -2.08 -25.17 7.84
N PRO A 43 -3.37 -25.29 8.22
CA PRO A 43 -4.48 -25.00 7.31
C PRO A 43 -4.28 -23.63 6.63
N GLU A 44 -4.62 -23.53 5.34
CA GLU A 44 -4.31 -22.35 4.51
C GLU A 44 -4.90 -21.04 5.04
N TYR A 45 -5.99 -21.12 5.82
CA TYR A 45 -6.63 -19.95 6.42
C TYR A 45 -5.89 -19.43 7.67
N ILE A 46 -5.02 -20.20 8.30
CA ILE A 46 -4.35 -19.80 9.55
C ILE A 46 -3.40 -18.61 9.35
N PRO A 47 -2.48 -18.60 8.36
CA PRO A 47 -1.67 -17.40 8.10
C PRO A 47 -2.53 -16.16 7.85
N ARG A 48 -3.69 -16.32 7.18
CA ARG A 48 -4.65 -15.23 6.95
C ARG A 48 -5.26 -14.73 8.25
N LEU A 49 -5.73 -15.62 9.12
CA LEU A 49 -6.30 -15.26 10.42
C LEU A 49 -5.27 -14.54 11.31
N LEU A 50 -4.03 -15.03 11.33
CA LEU A 50 -2.94 -14.39 12.09
C LEU A 50 -2.65 -12.98 11.58
N ALA A 51 -2.54 -12.80 10.26
CA ALA A 51 -2.34 -11.49 9.66
C ALA A 51 -3.51 -10.52 9.98
N TYR A 52 -4.75 -11.02 9.93
CA TYR A 52 -5.93 -10.24 10.27
C TYR A 52 -5.95 -9.84 11.74
N GLN A 53 -5.66 -10.77 12.65
CA GLN A 53 -5.60 -10.53 14.09
C GLN A 53 -4.55 -9.45 14.43
N ILE A 54 -3.33 -9.59 13.91
CA ILE A 54 -2.25 -8.62 14.10
C ILE A 54 -2.65 -7.23 13.60
N LYS A 55 -3.30 -7.15 12.42
CA LYS A 55 -3.81 -5.88 11.87
C LYS A 55 -4.86 -5.27 12.79
N PHE A 56 -5.84 -6.05 13.22
CA PHE A 56 -6.95 -5.57 14.04
C PHE A 56 -6.47 -5.05 15.40
N GLU A 57 -5.49 -5.74 16.00
CA GLU A 57 -4.87 -5.31 17.24
C GLU A 57 -3.99 -4.07 17.06
N GLY A 58 -3.27 -3.95 15.94
CA GLY A 58 -2.57 -2.73 15.58
C GLY A 58 -3.52 -1.53 15.45
N ILE A 59 -4.71 -1.74 14.86
CA ILE A 59 -5.78 -0.73 14.78
C ILE A 59 -6.32 -0.41 16.18
N LEU A 60 -6.64 -1.41 17.00
CA LEU A 60 -7.14 -1.21 18.36
C LEU A 60 -6.14 -0.49 19.25
N ARG A 61 -4.85 -0.83 19.13
CA ARG A 61 -3.77 -0.18 19.86
C ARG A 61 -3.60 1.27 19.41
N LYS A 62 -3.62 1.56 18.11
CA LYS A 62 -3.64 2.94 17.60
C LYS A 62 -4.86 3.70 18.12
N ASN A 63 -6.07 3.15 18.04
CA ASN A 63 -7.28 3.80 18.54
C ASN A 63 -7.25 4.05 20.06
N LYS A 64 -6.61 3.16 20.84
CA LYS A 64 -6.48 3.29 22.29
C LYS A 64 -5.40 4.30 22.69
N GLU A 65 -4.24 4.25 22.04
CA GLU A 65 -3.17 5.26 22.18
C GLU A 65 -3.67 6.64 21.76
N GLU A 66 -4.49 6.71 20.69
CA GLU A 66 -5.16 7.93 20.25
C GLU A 66 -6.15 8.44 21.30
N ASN A 67 -7.01 7.59 21.87
CA ASN A 67 -7.95 7.98 22.92
C ASN A 67 -7.26 8.43 24.23
N ASP A 68 -6.14 7.83 24.62
CA ASP A 68 -5.36 8.24 25.81
C ASP A 68 -4.52 9.52 25.55
N THR A 69 -4.25 9.85 24.28
CA THR A 69 -3.58 11.12 23.90
C THR A 69 -4.54 12.25 23.52
N LEU A 70 -5.86 12.01 23.45
CA LEU A 70 -6.87 13.03 23.10
C LEU A 70 -6.92 14.24 24.04
N VAL A 71 -6.28 14.19 25.21
CA VAL A 71 -6.20 15.35 26.11
C VAL A 71 -5.14 16.37 25.63
N GLU A 72 -4.13 15.95 24.84
CA GLU A 72 -3.05 16.84 24.39
C GLU A 72 -2.45 16.38 23.06
N LYS A 73 -3.10 16.68 21.91
CA LYS A 73 -2.48 16.93 20.57
C LYS A 73 -3.55 16.96 19.46
N GLN A 74 -3.88 18.16 18.96
CA GLN A 74 -4.37 18.31 17.59
C GLN A 74 -3.17 18.27 16.64
N ASP A 75 -2.87 17.13 15.99
CA ASP A 75 -1.89 17.07 14.89
C ASP A 75 -2.10 15.84 13.97
N GLY A 76 -2.19 16.08 12.65
CA GLY A 76 -1.47 15.23 11.68
C GLY A 76 -2.08 13.97 11.04
N ARG A 77 -3.36 13.60 11.22
CA ARG A 77 -3.90 12.42 10.50
C ARG A 77 -4.12 12.70 9.00
N ARG A 78 -3.70 11.75 8.15
CA ARG A 78 -3.95 11.75 6.70
C ARG A 78 -5.48 11.75 6.48
N ASN A 79 -6.02 12.78 5.83
CA ASN A 79 -7.44 12.84 5.51
C ASN A 79 -7.74 12.02 4.24
N VAL A 80 -7.78 10.69 4.42
CA VAL A 80 -8.01 9.72 3.35
C VAL A 80 -9.20 8.85 3.74
N SER A 81 -10.12 8.61 2.80
CA SER A 81 -11.27 7.71 2.97
C SER A 81 -11.41 6.76 1.79
N ILE A 82 -12.16 5.67 1.97
CA ILE A 82 -12.49 4.74 0.89
C ILE A 82 -13.99 4.83 0.65
N ILE A 83 -14.39 5.05 -0.61
CA ILE A 83 -15.79 5.01 -1.05
C ILE A 83 -15.96 3.92 -2.11
N GLN A 84 -17.21 3.62 -2.47
CA GLN A 84 -17.54 2.74 -3.59
C GLN A 84 -18.27 3.52 -4.68
N ASP A 85 -17.96 3.24 -5.93
CA ASP A 85 -18.78 3.71 -7.06
C ASP A 85 -20.04 2.86 -7.24
N ALA A 86 -20.86 3.22 -8.24
CA ALA A 86 -22.13 2.55 -8.52
C ALA A 86 -21.96 1.06 -8.90
N ASP A 87 -20.78 0.67 -9.39
CA ASP A 87 -20.45 -0.70 -9.79
C ASP A 87 -19.83 -1.49 -8.62
N GLY A 88 -19.72 -0.88 -7.44
CA GLY A 88 -19.14 -1.49 -6.23
C GLY A 88 -17.60 -1.46 -6.20
N ASN A 89 -16.95 -0.73 -7.11
CA ASN A 89 -15.50 -0.60 -7.10
C ASN A 89 -15.06 0.41 -6.05
N ASN A 90 -14.08 0.02 -5.24
CA ASN A 90 -13.51 0.90 -4.23
C ASN A 90 -12.66 2.01 -4.87
N ILE A 91 -12.76 3.23 -4.32
CA ILE A 91 -11.97 4.41 -4.71
C ILE A 91 -11.42 5.07 -3.46
N VAL A 92 -10.11 5.34 -3.44
CA VAL A 92 -9.44 6.05 -2.34
C VAL A 92 -9.59 7.56 -2.53
N ILE A 93 -10.31 8.23 -1.65
CA ILE A 93 -10.46 9.68 -1.65
C ILE A 93 -9.35 10.31 -0.82
N ILE A 94 -8.50 11.11 -1.46
CA ILE A 94 -7.45 11.89 -0.80
C ILE A 94 -7.94 13.33 -0.68
N ASN A 95 -8.43 13.71 0.50
CA ASN A 95 -9.10 15.00 0.71
C ASN A 95 -8.12 16.17 0.81
N ASP A 96 -6.87 15.91 1.24
CA ASP A 96 -5.88 16.97 1.40
C ASP A 96 -4.86 16.96 0.26
N ILE A 97 -4.83 18.04 -0.52
CA ILE A 97 -3.76 18.27 -1.51
C ILE A 97 -2.50 18.74 -0.80
N ARG A 98 -1.72 17.78 -0.29
CA ARG A 98 -0.46 18.02 0.42
C ARG A 98 0.62 18.63 -0.48
N PHE A 99 0.82 18.06 -1.66
CA PHE A 99 1.86 18.49 -2.59
C PHE A 99 1.27 19.48 -3.59
N LYS A 100 1.28 20.76 -3.20
CA LYS A 100 0.81 21.90 -4.00
C LYS A 100 1.99 22.71 -4.54
N GLY A 101 1.98 23.01 -5.83
CA GLY A 101 2.98 23.88 -6.45
C GLY A 101 2.37 24.68 -7.60
N LYS A 102 2.62 25.99 -7.66
CA LYS A 102 2.11 26.89 -8.72
C LYS A 102 2.86 26.73 -10.06
N ARG A 103 4.05 26.08 -10.07
CA ARG A 103 4.90 25.89 -11.26
C ARG A 103 5.39 24.45 -11.47
N SER A 104 5.77 23.72 -10.41
CA SER A 104 6.22 22.32 -10.49
C SER A 104 6.11 21.63 -9.12
N ILE A 105 6.11 20.29 -9.12
CA ILE A 105 6.16 19.45 -7.90
C ILE A 105 7.60 19.37 -7.40
N ASP A 106 7.82 19.56 -6.09
CA ASP A 106 9.07 19.19 -5.44
C ASP A 106 9.05 17.70 -5.10
N TRP A 107 9.71 16.90 -5.94
CA TRP A 107 9.79 15.45 -5.76
C TRP A 107 10.66 15.04 -4.57
N LYS A 108 11.49 15.94 -4.03
CA LYS A 108 12.26 15.67 -2.81
C LYS A 108 11.33 15.60 -1.61
N ASP A 109 10.34 16.47 -1.53
CA ASP A 109 9.34 16.45 -0.46
C ASP A 109 8.47 15.20 -0.51
N VAL A 110 8.06 14.79 -1.72
CA VAL A 110 7.33 13.53 -1.94
C VAL A 110 8.17 12.34 -1.49
N ARG A 111 9.47 12.33 -1.84
CA ARG A 111 10.41 11.28 -1.41
C ARG A 111 10.54 11.24 0.12
N GLU A 112 10.69 12.39 0.77
CA GLU A 112 10.84 12.45 2.22
C GLU A 112 9.58 11.93 2.92
N TYR A 113 8.40 12.32 2.43
CA TYR A 113 7.13 11.83 2.94
C TYR A 113 7.02 10.29 2.86
N LEU A 114 7.37 9.71 1.71
CA LEU A 114 7.29 8.26 1.49
C LEU A 114 8.22 7.44 2.39
N LYS A 115 9.30 8.03 2.93
CA LYS A 115 10.17 7.33 3.88
C LYS A 115 9.42 6.91 5.15
N SER A 116 8.38 7.65 5.54
CA SER A 116 7.56 7.31 6.72
C SER A 116 6.82 5.98 6.60
N TYR A 117 6.65 5.46 5.38
CA TYR A 117 6.03 4.15 5.15
C TYR A 117 7.04 3.01 5.05
N VAL A 118 8.35 3.29 5.02
CA VAL A 118 9.37 2.24 4.85
C VAL A 118 9.35 1.30 6.05
N GLY A 119 9.23 0.01 5.76
CA GLY A 119 9.10 -1.04 6.77
C GLY A 119 7.65 -1.48 7.01
N GLU A 120 6.66 -0.70 6.58
CA GLU A 120 5.25 -1.06 6.66
C GLU A 120 4.87 -2.11 5.61
N PHE A 121 3.73 -2.75 5.80
CA PHE A 121 3.15 -3.69 4.84
C PHE A 121 1.63 -3.66 4.89
N TYR A 122 1.00 -3.96 3.75
CA TYR A 122 -0.45 -3.90 3.58
C TYR A 122 -0.93 -5.12 2.79
N MET A 123 -2.11 -5.63 3.15
CA MET A 123 -2.71 -6.76 2.47
C MET A 123 -3.71 -6.26 1.42
N ILE A 124 -3.55 -6.74 0.19
CA ILE A 124 -4.55 -6.53 -0.86
C ILE A 124 -5.78 -7.37 -0.52
N ALA A 125 -6.95 -6.75 -0.31
CA ALA A 125 -8.15 -7.46 0.12
C ALA A 125 -8.62 -8.51 -0.91
N ALA A 126 -8.51 -8.20 -2.20
CA ALA A 126 -9.01 -9.05 -3.28
C ALA A 126 -8.17 -10.33 -3.48
N THR A 127 -6.84 -10.24 -3.35
CA THR A 127 -5.93 -11.37 -3.62
C THR A 127 -5.28 -11.96 -2.37
N ASN A 128 -5.36 -11.25 -1.24
CA ASN A 128 -4.67 -11.55 0.01
C ASN A 128 -3.13 -11.53 -0.11
N ASP A 129 -2.62 -10.87 -1.15
CA ASP A 129 -1.19 -10.64 -1.29
C ASP A 129 -0.72 -9.62 -0.25
N LEU A 130 0.33 -9.97 0.50
CA LEU A 130 0.98 -9.10 1.46
C LEU A 130 2.07 -8.28 0.76
N VAL A 131 1.86 -6.97 0.63
CA VAL A 131 2.74 -6.05 -0.08
C VAL A 131 3.50 -5.18 0.92
N TYR A 132 4.82 -5.29 0.90
CA TYR A 132 5.74 -4.55 1.76
C TYR A 132 6.17 -3.23 1.11
N ILE A 133 6.46 -2.23 1.95
CA ILE A 133 7.05 -0.96 1.53
C ILE A 133 8.55 -0.99 1.81
N GLY A 134 9.34 -1.17 0.75
CA GLY A 134 10.80 -1.22 0.81
C GLY A 134 11.46 0.15 0.84
N ALA A 135 12.73 0.20 1.26
CA ALA A 135 13.54 1.42 1.27
C ALA A 135 13.85 1.99 -0.13
N ASP A 136 13.58 1.21 -1.18
CA ASP A 136 13.68 1.62 -2.58
C ASP A 136 12.48 2.43 -3.08
N LEU A 137 11.27 2.20 -2.54
CA LEU A 137 10.05 2.89 -2.97
C LEU A 137 10.20 4.42 -3.02
N PRO A 138 10.70 5.13 -1.98
CA PRO A 138 10.79 6.58 -2.03
C PRO A 138 11.62 7.10 -3.21
N LYS A 139 12.70 6.39 -3.55
CA LYS A 139 13.57 6.74 -4.67
C LYS A 139 12.89 6.46 -6.01
N GLU A 140 12.29 5.29 -6.15
CA GLU A 140 11.65 4.86 -7.40
C GLU A 140 10.40 5.69 -7.69
N TYR A 141 9.53 5.87 -6.72
CA TYR A 141 8.31 6.67 -6.86
C TYR A 141 8.57 8.11 -7.31
N SER A 142 9.59 8.75 -6.73
CA SER A 142 9.91 10.16 -6.99
C SER A 142 10.86 10.37 -8.16
N GLY A 143 11.54 9.32 -8.64
CA GLY A 143 12.68 9.45 -9.55
C GLY A 143 12.68 8.52 -10.75
N SER A 144 11.64 7.70 -10.95
CA SER A 144 11.56 6.80 -12.10
C SER A 144 11.42 7.56 -13.43
N ASN A 145 11.76 6.89 -14.54
CA ASN A 145 11.54 7.42 -15.89
C ASN A 145 10.09 7.85 -16.10
N TYR A 146 9.15 7.07 -15.57
CA TYR A 146 7.73 7.40 -15.60
C TYR A 146 7.47 8.72 -14.86
N THR A 147 7.94 8.87 -13.62
CA THR A 147 7.77 10.10 -12.83
C THR A 147 8.37 11.33 -13.53
N ASN A 148 9.57 11.20 -14.08
CA ASN A 148 10.25 12.30 -14.78
C ASN A 148 9.52 12.75 -16.06
N SER A 149 8.77 11.84 -16.69
CA SER A 149 7.96 12.14 -17.87
C SER A 149 6.66 12.89 -17.55
N LEU A 150 6.16 12.83 -16.31
CA LEU A 150 4.90 13.46 -15.94
C LEU A 150 5.01 14.99 -15.90
N LYS A 151 3.92 15.65 -16.33
CA LYS A 151 3.77 17.11 -16.31
C LYS A 151 2.38 17.50 -15.81
N GLY A 152 2.25 18.74 -15.34
CA GLY A 152 0.98 19.37 -14.97
C GLY A 152 0.12 18.51 -14.03
N ALA A 153 -1.14 18.31 -14.39
CA ALA A 153 -2.13 17.60 -13.59
C ALA A 153 -1.71 16.16 -13.23
N ASN A 154 -1.06 15.42 -14.13
CA ASN A 154 -0.64 14.05 -13.87
C ASN A 154 0.51 13.99 -12.85
N ALA A 155 1.46 14.94 -12.91
CA ALA A 155 2.52 15.04 -11.91
C ALA A 155 1.93 15.36 -10.53
N LYS A 156 0.96 16.28 -10.47
CA LYS A 156 0.22 16.59 -9.23
C LYS A 156 -0.56 15.38 -8.71
N ALA A 157 -1.22 14.65 -9.59
CA ALA A 157 -1.98 13.45 -9.24
C ALA A 157 -1.06 12.39 -8.62
N LYS A 158 0.06 12.08 -9.30
CA LYS A 158 1.07 11.17 -8.76
C LYS A 158 1.64 11.65 -7.43
N ALA A 159 2.00 12.92 -7.30
CA ALA A 159 2.55 13.43 -6.05
C ALA A 159 1.58 13.21 -4.87
N ASN A 160 0.30 13.54 -5.05
CA ASN A 160 -0.69 13.42 -3.98
C ASN A 160 -1.17 11.99 -3.73
N ALA A 161 -1.14 11.11 -4.74
CA ALA A 161 -1.39 9.68 -4.57
C ALA A 161 -0.46 9.05 -3.51
N ALA A 162 0.73 9.62 -3.28
CA ALA A 162 1.65 9.18 -2.23
C ALA A 162 0.97 9.11 -0.85
N THR A 163 0.03 10.02 -0.57
CA THR A 163 -0.66 10.08 0.73
C THR A 163 -1.65 8.93 0.95
N GLY A 164 -2.21 8.38 -0.12
CA GLY A 164 -3.19 7.29 -0.10
C GLY A 164 -2.63 5.92 -0.47
N ILE A 165 -1.30 5.75 -0.57
CA ILE A 165 -0.67 4.47 -0.94
C ILE A 165 -1.18 3.30 -0.07
N PRO A 166 -1.23 3.41 1.26
CA PRO A 166 -1.73 2.32 2.11
C PRO A 166 -3.10 1.81 1.67
N GLU A 167 -4.05 2.74 1.55
CA GLU A 167 -5.43 2.45 1.20
C GLU A 167 -5.52 1.96 -0.26
N MET A 168 -4.73 2.53 -1.16
CA MET A 168 -4.63 2.09 -2.57
C MET A 168 -4.13 0.65 -2.70
N ILE A 169 -3.19 0.20 -1.87
CA ILE A 169 -2.76 -1.20 -1.83
C ILE A 169 -3.92 -2.07 -1.36
N GLU A 170 -4.59 -1.70 -0.27
CA GLU A 170 -5.67 -2.51 0.31
C GLU A 170 -6.83 -2.74 -0.66
N ILE A 171 -7.21 -1.71 -1.43
CA ILE A 171 -8.29 -1.80 -2.42
C ILE A 171 -7.85 -2.35 -3.78
N SER A 172 -6.57 -2.66 -3.95
CA SER A 172 -6.04 -3.12 -5.23
C SER A 172 -6.74 -4.39 -5.71
N VAL A 173 -6.97 -4.48 -7.01
CA VAL A 173 -7.60 -5.64 -7.66
C VAL A 173 -6.77 -6.11 -8.85
N GLY A 174 -7.16 -7.24 -9.41
CA GLY A 174 -6.39 -7.91 -10.46
C GLY A 174 -5.09 -8.49 -9.91
N LYS A 175 -4.30 -9.10 -10.79
CA LYS A 175 -2.92 -9.56 -10.53
C LYS A 175 -2.30 -9.97 -11.85
N HIS A 176 -1.71 -9.01 -12.54
CA HIS A 176 -1.13 -9.25 -13.87
C HIS A 176 0.37 -9.49 -13.75
N PHE A 177 0.80 -10.73 -14.02
CA PHE A 177 2.21 -11.09 -14.03
C PHE A 177 2.92 -10.56 -15.28
N ARG A 178 4.15 -10.06 -15.10
CA ARG A 178 5.09 -9.75 -16.18
C ARG A 178 6.47 -10.28 -15.83
N GLU A 179 7.07 -10.99 -16.78
CA GLU A 179 8.45 -11.44 -16.66
C GLU A 179 9.42 -10.26 -16.63
N ASN A 180 10.49 -10.39 -15.84
CA ASN A 180 11.54 -9.39 -15.80
C ASN A 180 12.44 -9.51 -17.03
N ARG A 181 12.41 -8.49 -17.90
CA ARG A 181 13.27 -8.40 -19.10
C ARG A 181 14.48 -7.50 -18.93
N GLU A 182 14.62 -6.82 -17.79
CA GLU A 182 15.65 -5.81 -17.58
C GLU A 182 16.86 -6.35 -16.81
N LYS A 183 18.05 -6.23 -17.41
CA LYS A 183 19.30 -6.72 -16.81
C LYS A 183 19.59 -6.08 -15.44
N LYS A 184 19.20 -4.81 -15.24
CA LYS A 184 19.41 -4.08 -13.98
C LYS A 184 18.59 -4.60 -12.79
N HIS A 185 17.51 -5.36 -13.04
CA HIS A 185 16.65 -5.90 -12.00
C HIS A 185 16.78 -7.42 -11.83
N LYS A 186 17.81 -8.05 -12.41
CA LYS A 186 17.99 -9.51 -12.37
C LYS A 186 18.07 -10.12 -10.96
N ARG A 187 18.61 -9.37 -9.99
CA ARG A 187 18.71 -9.80 -8.59
C ARG A 187 17.45 -9.44 -7.80
N ASP A 188 16.96 -8.22 -7.99
CA ASP A 188 15.89 -7.66 -7.15
C ASP A 188 14.49 -8.09 -7.58
N ALA A 189 14.26 -8.28 -8.89
CA ALA A 189 12.98 -8.72 -9.47
C ALA A 189 13.14 -10.09 -10.15
N LYS A 190 13.90 -10.98 -9.51
CA LYS A 190 14.23 -12.31 -10.04
C LYS A 190 12.97 -13.12 -10.37
N ASN A 191 11.93 -12.99 -9.55
CA ASN A 191 10.68 -13.71 -9.71
C ASN A 191 9.62 -12.92 -10.49
N GLY A 192 10.04 -11.87 -11.21
CA GLY A 192 9.19 -11.04 -12.06
C GLY A 192 8.48 -9.92 -11.31
N TRP A 193 7.48 -9.36 -12.01
CA TRP A 193 6.70 -8.21 -11.59
C TRP A 193 5.22 -8.54 -11.60
N TYR A 194 4.48 -7.97 -10.67
CA TYR A 194 3.03 -7.96 -10.68
C TYR A 194 2.53 -6.53 -10.86
N ARG A 195 1.41 -6.40 -11.55
CA ARG A 195 0.63 -5.16 -11.60
C ARG A 195 -0.75 -5.42 -11.01
N TYR A 196 -1.13 -4.57 -10.08
CA TYR A 196 -2.47 -4.50 -9.55
C TYR A 196 -3.08 -3.17 -9.94
N ASP A 197 -4.39 -3.16 -10.16
CA ASP A 197 -5.12 -1.95 -10.50
C ASP A 197 -5.72 -1.35 -9.22
N SER A 198 -5.60 -0.05 -9.08
CA SER A 198 -6.14 0.73 -7.97
C SER A 198 -6.72 2.05 -8.48
N ARG A 199 -7.54 2.69 -7.66
CA ARG A 199 -8.21 3.95 -8.01
C ARG A 199 -8.14 4.93 -6.86
N PHE A 200 -7.90 6.18 -7.18
CA PHE A 200 -7.91 7.25 -6.20
C PHE A 200 -8.55 8.51 -6.77
N ALA A 201 -9.05 9.40 -5.92
CA ALA A 201 -9.63 10.66 -6.32
C ALA A 201 -9.00 11.84 -5.57
N LEU A 202 -8.91 12.96 -6.27
CA LEU A 202 -8.40 14.22 -5.74
C LEU A 202 -9.44 15.33 -5.89
N PRO A 203 -9.66 16.17 -4.87
CA PRO A 203 -10.58 17.29 -4.96
C PRO A 203 -10.07 18.35 -5.93
N VAL A 204 -11.02 18.97 -6.61
CA VAL A 204 -10.87 20.18 -7.41
C VAL A 204 -11.66 21.27 -6.72
N TYR A 205 -11.02 22.39 -6.47
CA TYR A 205 -11.64 23.55 -5.84
C TYR A 205 -11.83 24.64 -6.89
N ASP A 206 -12.90 25.40 -6.76
CA ASP A 206 -13.16 26.59 -7.58
C ASP A 206 -12.29 27.78 -7.15
N ASP A 207 -12.48 28.93 -7.81
CA ASP A 207 -11.73 30.16 -7.52
C ASP A 207 -12.03 30.74 -6.12
N LYS A 208 -13.12 30.31 -5.49
CA LYS A 208 -13.51 30.70 -4.12
C LYS A 208 -12.95 29.73 -3.07
N GLY A 209 -12.31 28.64 -3.51
CA GLY A 209 -11.78 27.60 -2.63
C GLY A 209 -12.82 26.57 -2.21
N GLU A 210 -14.02 26.60 -2.81
CA GLU A 210 -15.08 25.64 -2.55
C GLU A 210 -14.88 24.37 -3.36
N LEU A 211 -15.22 23.21 -2.79
CA LEU A 211 -15.10 21.93 -3.46
C LEU A 211 -16.05 21.86 -4.67
N GLU A 212 -15.49 21.79 -5.86
CA GLU A 212 -16.25 21.75 -7.12
C GLU A 212 -16.56 20.31 -7.53
N ARG A 213 -15.57 19.42 -7.46
CA ARG A 213 -15.69 17.98 -7.82
C ARG A 213 -14.49 17.17 -7.36
N TYR A 214 -14.54 15.85 -7.55
CA TYR A 214 -13.37 14.99 -7.50
C TYR A 214 -12.96 14.52 -8.89
N ASN A 215 -11.66 14.57 -9.19
CA ASN A 215 -11.11 13.88 -10.35
C ASN A 215 -10.69 12.48 -9.91
N ILE A 216 -11.27 11.45 -10.53
CA ILE A 216 -10.92 10.05 -10.29
C ILE A 216 -9.77 9.66 -11.24
N PHE A 217 -8.84 8.86 -10.73
CA PHE A 217 -7.69 8.36 -11.44
C PHE A 217 -7.57 6.85 -11.26
N HIS A 218 -7.39 6.15 -12.36
CA HIS A 218 -6.81 4.82 -12.36
C HIS A 218 -5.31 4.91 -12.07
N ALA A 219 -4.76 3.90 -11.38
CA ALA A 219 -3.33 3.72 -11.17
C ALA A 219 -2.96 2.23 -11.19
N SER A 220 -1.79 1.91 -11.73
CA SER A 220 -1.20 0.57 -11.61
C SER A 220 -0.16 0.53 -10.49
N MET A 221 -0.40 -0.29 -9.47
CA MET A 221 0.56 -0.60 -8.41
C MET A 221 1.57 -1.60 -8.94
N LEU A 222 2.79 -1.14 -9.22
CA LEU A 222 3.89 -1.99 -9.70
C LEU A 222 4.57 -2.66 -8.50
N VAL A 223 4.43 -3.98 -8.41
CA VAL A 223 4.91 -4.78 -7.29
C VAL A 223 6.02 -5.71 -7.76
N ARG A 224 7.18 -5.61 -7.12
CA ARG A 224 8.34 -6.47 -7.36
C ARG A 224 8.21 -7.76 -6.57
N HIS A 225 8.34 -8.90 -7.24
CA HIS A 225 8.49 -10.18 -6.56
C HIS A 225 9.98 -10.47 -6.33
N SER A 226 10.41 -10.23 -5.09
CA SER A 226 11.81 -10.32 -4.68
C SER A 226 12.27 -11.77 -4.52
N ASN A 227 13.58 -11.98 -4.52
CA ASN A 227 14.20 -13.31 -4.35
C ASN A 227 13.96 -13.91 -2.96
N ASP A 228 13.60 -13.10 -1.97
CA ASP A 228 13.10 -13.56 -0.67
C ASP A 228 11.65 -14.05 -0.73
N GLY A 229 10.99 -14.04 -1.89
CA GLY A 229 9.59 -14.47 -2.03
C GLY A 229 8.58 -13.44 -1.51
N LYS A 230 9.02 -12.26 -1.06
CA LYS A 230 8.14 -11.17 -0.64
C LYS A 230 7.78 -10.27 -1.83
N LEU A 231 6.63 -9.64 -1.72
CA LEU A 231 6.10 -8.68 -2.67
C LEU A 231 6.37 -7.28 -2.16
N TYR A 232 7.08 -6.44 -2.92
CA TYR A 232 7.40 -5.07 -2.53
C TYR A 232 6.74 -4.10 -3.49
N LEU A 233 6.03 -3.08 -2.98
CA LEU A 233 5.61 -1.98 -3.82
C LEU A 233 6.86 -1.25 -4.32
N TYR A 234 7.01 -1.17 -5.64
CA TYR A 234 8.19 -0.60 -6.28
C TYR A 234 7.89 0.79 -6.85
N ASP A 235 6.75 0.97 -7.52
CA ASP A 235 6.30 2.26 -8.03
C ASP A 235 4.77 2.26 -8.19
N VAL A 236 4.18 3.45 -8.33
CA VAL A 236 2.80 3.66 -8.79
C VAL A 236 2.86 4.33 -10.15
N ILE A 237 2.41 3.60 -11.17
CA ILE A 237 2.60 3.96 -12.57
C ILE A 237 1.27 3.96 -13.32
N ASP A 238 1.32 4.35 -14.59
CA ASP A 238 0.18 4.35 -15.50
C ASP A 238 -1.05 5.10 -14.95
N ILE A 239 -0.81 6.13 -14.14
CA ILE A 239 -1.81 7.03 -13.60
C ILE A 239 -2.51 7.74 -14.75
N LYS A 240 -3.82 7.55 -14.84
CA LYS A 240 -4.68 8.11 -15.88
C LYS A 240 -5.95 8.63 -15.23
N LYS A 241 -6.27 9.89 -15.53
CA LYS A 241 -7.56 10.46 -15.14
C LYS A 241 -8.66 9.68 -15.85
N GLU A 242 -9.65 9.24 -15.10
CA GLU A 242 -10.86 8.68 -15.67
C GLU A 242 -11.68 9.85 -16.20
N THR A 243 -11.92 9.86 -17.50
CA THR A 243 -12.95 10.71 -18.07
C THR A 243 -14.27 10.08 -17.69
N SER A 244 -15.20 10.87 -17.16
CA SER A 244 -16.61 10.53 -17.30
C SER A 244 -16.80 10.22 -18.78
N ASN A 245 -17.13 8.97 -19.12
CA ASN A 245 -17.77 8.74 -20.41
C ASN A 245 -18.89 9.78 -20.46
N SER A 246 -18.91 10.60 -21.52
CA SER A 246 -20.13 11.26 -21.91
C SER A 246 -21.19 10.16 -21.87
N LEU A 247 -22.14 10.28 -20.93
CA LEU A 247 -23.34 9.45 -20.94
C LEU A 247 -23.82 9.48 -22.39
N GLY A 248 -23.91 8.29 -23.00
CA GLY A 248 -24.22 8.15 -24.41
C GLY A 248 -25.43 9.01 -24.77
N GLU A 249 -25.27 9.78 -25.84
CA GLU A 249 -26.41 10.17 -26.67
C GLU A 249 -27.08 8.93 -27.26
#